data_AF-A0A7K3VWI3-F1
#
_entry.id   AF-A0A7K3VWI3-F1
#
_cell.length_a   1.000
_cell.length_b   1.000
_cell.length_c   1.000
_cell.angle_alpha   90.00
_cell.angle_beta   90.00
_cell.angle_gamma   90.00
#
_symmetry.space_group_name_H-M   'P 1'
#
loop_
_entity.id
_entity.type
_entity.pdbx_description
1 polymer ?
#
loop_
_entity_poly.entity_id
_entity_poly.type
_entity_poly.pdbx_seq_one_letter_code
_entity_poly.pdbx_strand_id
1 'polypeptide(L)'
;MDITTVNDRHLYQARVLVRDPEDPAGRADLPHRVVRFGPPGWLTVADGSRDGAEIVLYPTSQVLAVSHLREVDAARPPGTDAR
;
A
#
# COMPACT_ATOMS: atom_id res chain seq x y z
N MET A 1 0.68 -19.33 -4.22
CA MET A 1 0.86 -18.62 -2.95
C MET A 1 -0.25 -17.58 -2.88
N ASP A 2 -1.27 -17.85 -2.07
CA ASP A 2 -2.46 -16.98 -1.99
C ASP A 2 -2.13 -15.70 -1.23
N ILE A 3 -2.54 -14.56 -1.78
CA ILE A 3 -2.24 -13.19 -1.31
C ILE A 3 -2.96 -12.84 0.02
N THR A 4 -3.73 -13.77 0.58
CA THR A 4 -4.69 -13.53 1.67
C THR A 4 -4.09 -13.55 3.09
N THR A 5 -2.80 -13.84 3.27
CA THR A 5 -2.20 -13.95 4.61
C THR A 5 -1.18 -12.87 4.93
N VAL A 6 -1.26 -11.71 4.26
CA VAL A 6 -0.54 -10.52 4.73
C VAL A 6 -1.41 -9.84 5.77
N ASN A 7 -1.00 -9.97 7.03
CA ASN A 7 -1.69 -9.46 8.21
C ASN A 7 -2.06 -7.97 8.01
N ASP A 8 -3.34 -7.66 8.14
CA ASP A 8 -4.00 -6.37 7.86
C ASP A 8 -3.45 -5.20 8.70
N ARG A 9 -2.64 -5.52 9.69
CA ARG A 9 -1.96 -4.56 10.57
C ARG A 9 -0.64 -4.02 10.02
N HIS A 10 -0.02 -4.66 9.03
CA HIS A 10 1.33 -4.33 8.59
C HIS A 10 1.32 -3.40 7.37
N LEU A 11 2.19 -2.39 7.43
CA LEU A 11 2.46 -1.49 6.32
C LEU A 11 3.71 -1.97 5.60
N TYR A 12 3.68 -1.91 4.26
CA TYR A 12 4.82 -2.29 3.44
C TYR A 12 5.20 -1.17 2.51
N GLN A 13 6.48 -0.89 2.35
CA GLN A 13 6.95 -0.12 1.21
C GLN A 13 7.01 -1.07 0.01
N ALA A 14 6.47 -0.62 -1.13
CA ALA A 14 6.40 -1.40 -2.34
C ALA A 14 6.54 -0.53 -3.59
N ARG A 15 6.75 -1.19 -4.72
CA ARG A 15 6.45 -0.66 -6.05
C ARG A 15 5.12 -1.25 -6.51
N VAL A 16 4.18 -0.39 -6.87
CA VAL A 16 2.83 -0.78 -7.29
C VAL A 16 2.64 -0.42 -8.76
N LEU A 17 2.22 -1.40 -9.56
CA LEU A 17 1.80 -1.18 -10.94
C LEU A 17 0.28 -1.29 -11.00
N VAL A 18 -0.38 -0.25 -11.51
CA VAL A 18 -1.83 -0.21 -11.71
C VAL A 18 -2.18 0.06 -13.16
N ARG A 19 -3.39 -0.33 -13.59
CA ARG A 19 -3.97 0.12 -14.84
C ARG A 19 -4.23 1.62 -14.77
N ASP A 20 -3.95 2.31 -15.88
CA ASP A 20 -4.33 3.70 -16.01
C ASP A 20 -5.86 3.79 -16.23
N PRO A 21 -6.62 4.53 -15.39
CA PRO A 21 -8.05 4.70 -15.61
C PRO A 21 -8.38 5.49 -16.88
N GLU A 22 -7.48 6.37 -17.34
CA GLU A 22 -7.67 7.20 -18.52
C GLU A 22 -7.17 6.52 -19.81
N ASP A 23 -6.32 5.49 -19.69
CA ASP A 23 -5.86 4.64 -20.80
C ASP A 23 -5.95 3.14 -20.44
N PRO A 24 -6.92 2.40 -20.98
CA PRO A 24 -7.09 0.96 -20.69
C PRO A 24 -5.89 0.07 -21.07
N ALA A 25 -5.04 0.52 -22.00
CA ALA A 25 -3.79 -0.15 -22.34
C ALA A 25 -2.60 0.39 -21.51
N GLY A 26 -2.76 1.57 -20.94
CA GLY A 26 -1.83 2.28 -20.10
C GLY A 26 -1.63 1.63 -18.73
N ARG A 27 -0.46 1.92 -18.15
CA ARG A 27 -0.06 1.45 -16.83
C ARG A 27 0.61 2.60 -16.09
N ALA A 28 0.22 2.81 -14.85
CA ALA A 28 0.91 3.73 -13.96
C ALA A 28 1.83 2.95 -13.02
N ASP A 29 3.08 3.38 -12.95
CA ASP A 29 4.09 2.85 -12.04
C ASP A 29 4.26 3.78 -10.84
N LEU A 30 3.99 3.24 -9.66
CA LEU A 30 4.00 3.96 -8.39
C LEU A 30 5.14 3.40 -7.53
N PRO A 31 6.36 3.96 -7.65
CA PRO A 31 7.51 3.51 -6.85
C PRO A 31 7.43 4.03 -5.41
N HIS A 32 8.01 3.27 -4.47
CA HIS A 32 8.20 3.66 -3.07
C HIS A 32 6.92 3.98 -2.28
N ARG A 33 5.79 3.40 -2.66
CA ARG A 33 4.51 3.60 -1.98
C ARG A 33 4.40 2.78 -0.71
N VAL A 34 3.74 3.34 0.30
CA VAL A 34 3.31 2.57 1.45
C VAL A 34 2.00 1.89 1.09
N VAL A 35 1.96 0.57 1.20
CA VAL A 35 0.78 -0.24 0.91
C VAL A 35 0.31 -0.96 2.14
N ARG A 36 -1.01 -1.12 2.23
CA ARG A 36 -1.66 -2.02 3.15
C ARG A 36 -2.59 -2.91 2.35
N PHE A 37 -2.49 -4.20 2.56
CA PHE A 37 -3.46 -5.16 2.05
C PHE A 37 -4.74 -4.96 2.86
N GLY A 38 -5.71 -4.30 2.23
CA GLY A 38 -6.92 -3.81 2.89
C GLY A 38 -8.01 -4.88 2.96
N PRO A 39 -9.28 -4.46 3.07
CA PRO A 39 -10.41 -5.36 2.92
C PRO A 39 -10.32 -6.18 1.63
N PRO A 40 -10.96 -7.36 1.57
CA PRO A 40 -10.95 -8.19 0.36
C PRO A 40 -11.29 -7.39 -0.90
N GLY A 41 -10.44 -7.50 -1.92
CA GLY A 41 -10.62 -6.81 -3.20
C GLY A 41 -10.02 -5.40 -3.28
N TRP A 42 -9.34 -4.91 -2.24
CA TRP A 42 -8.75 -3.57 -2.22
C TRP A 42 -7.29 -3.55 -1.78
N LEU A 43 -6.52 -2.66 -2.41
CA LEU A 43 -5.18 -2.28 -2.00
C LEU A 43 -5.19 -0.80 -1.58
N THR A 44 -4.81 -0.52 -0.34
CA THR A 44 -4.57 0.85 0.12
C THR A 44 -3.15 1.24 -0.27
N VAL A 45 -2.99 2.37 -0.94
CA VAL A 45 -1.70 2.90 -1.41
C VAL A 45 -1.57 4.34 -0.91
N ALA A 46 -0.42 4.68 -0.35
CA ALA A 46 -0.10 6.03 0.11
C ALA A 46 1.28 6.47 -0.38
N ASP A 47 1.40 7.79 -0.59
CA ASP A 47 2.62 8.43 -1.11
C ASP A 47 3.79 8.48 -0.10
N GLY A 48 3.57 7.96 1.11
CA GLY A 48 4.56 7.83 2.16
C GLY A 48 3.90 7.49 3.51
N SER A 49 4.69 7.37 4.57
CA SER A 49 4.21 7.10 5.94
C SER A 49 4.03 8.37 6.79
N ARG A 50 4.03 9.56 6.16
CA ARG A 50 3.92 10.85 6.86
C ARG A 50 2.46 11.23 7.07
N ASP A 51 2.20 11.97 8.14
CA ASP A 51 0.87 12.57 8.35
C ASP A 51 0.51 13.49 7.17
N GLY A 52 -0.72 13.36 6.69
CA GLY A 52 -1.22 14.09 5.53
C GLY A 52 -0.83 13.52 4.17
N ALA A 53 -0.19 12.35 4.12
CA ALA A 53 0.03 11.64 2.85
C ALA A 53 -1.32 11.31 2.19
N GLU A 54 -1.39 11.53 0.88
CA GLU A 54 -2.56 11.13 0.09
C GLU A 54 -2.72 9.61 0.14
N ILE A 55 -3.94 9.16 0.44
CA ILE A 55 -4.30 7.75 0.50
C ILE A 55 -5.29 7.47 -0.62
N VAL A 56 -4.95 6.51 -1.47
CA VAL A 56 -5.79 6.05 -2.58
C VAL A 56 -6.11 4.57 -2.38
N LEU A 57 -7.36 4.20 -2.68
CA LEU A 57 -7.82 2.81 -2.66
C LEU A 57 -7.92 2.30 -4.10
N TYR A 58 -7.14 1.28 -4.41
CA TYR A 58 -7.18 0.61 -5.71
C TYR A 58 -7.96 -0.70 -5.60
N PRO A 59 -8.98 -0.94 -6.44
CA PRO A 59 -9.54 -2.27 -6.62
C PRO A 59 -8.44 -3.23 -7.07
N THR A 60 -8.39 -4.45 -6.55
CA THR A 60 -7.38 -5.44 -6.95
C THR A 60 -7.45 -5.79 -8.44
N SER A 61 -8.59 -5.59 -9.10
CA SER A 61 -8.74 -5.73 -10.55
C SER A 61 -7.94 -4.69 -11.36
N GLN A 62 -7.60 -3.56 -10.74
CA GLN A 62 -6.74 -2.52 -11.35
C GLN A 62 -5.27 -2.71 -10.99
N VAL A 63 -4.95 -3.48 -9.95
CA VAL A 63 -3.58 -3.75 -9.53
C VAL A 63 -2.98 -4.83 -10.42
N LEU A 64 -1.95 -4.48 -11.18
CA LEU A 64 -1.23 -5.39 -12.07
C LEU A 64 -0.12 -6.13 -11.33
N ALA A 65 0.59 -5.45 -10.44
CA ALA A 65 1.62 -6.06 -9.60
C ALA A 65 1.92 -5.23 -8.34
N VAL A 66 2.28 -5.92 -7.27
CA VAL A 66 2.92 -5.34 -6.07
C VAL A 66 4.25 -6.06 -5.90
N SER A 67 5.35 -5.31 -5.91
CA SER A 67 6.70 -5.87 -5.90
C SER A 67 7.62 -5.10 -4.96
N HIS A 68 8.80 -5.67 -4.68
CA HIS A 68 9.80 -5.05 -3.79
C HIS A 68 9.27 -4.73 -2.39
N LEU A 69 8.40 -5.60 -1.86
CA LEU A 69 7.80 -5.46 -0.54
C LEU A 69 8.89 -5.43 0.54
N ARG A 70 8.86 -4.39 1.36
CA ARG A 70 9.66 -4.24 2.58
C ARG A 70 8.74 -3.80 3.69
N GLU A 71 8.81 -4.44 4.84
CA GLU A 71 8.03 -4.02 5.99
C GLU A 71 8.45 -2.62 6.43
N VAL A 72 7.46 -1.75 6.67
CA VAL A 72 7.68 -0.45 7.28
C VAL A 72 7.44 -0.66 8.76
N ASP A 73 8.48 -0.53 9.56
CA ASP A 73 8.32 -0.44 11.01
C ASP A 73 7.40 0.74 11.29
N ALA A 74 6.14 0.44 11.64
CA ALA A 74 5.25 1.42 12.20
C ALA A 74 5.86 1.82 13.55
N ALA A 75 6.70 2.85 13.53
CA ALA A 75 7.35 3.37 14.72
C ALA A 75 6.26 3.55 15.78
N ARG A 76 6.44 2.84 16.89
CA ARG A 76 5.70 3.06 18.14
C ARG A 76 5.58 4.58 18.33
N PRO A 77 4.39 5.14 18.58
CA PRO A 77 4.27 6.57 18.80
C PRO A 77 5.27 6.97 19.91
N PRO A 78 6.12 8.00 19.69
CA PRO A 78 6.98 8.50 20.74
C PRO A 78 6.09 9.18 21.78
N GLY A 79 5.84 8.50 22.90
CA GLY A 79 5.07 9.05 24.02
C GLY A 79 3.85 8.23 24.39
N THR A 80 4.07 7.07 25.00
CA THR A 80 3.11 6.57 26.00
C THR A 80 3.92 5.90 27.12
N ASP A 81 4.82 6.69 27.72
CA ASP A 81 5.23 6.42 29.10
C ASP A 81 4.15 7.04 29.98
N ALA A 82 3.29 6.17 30.49
CA ALA A 82 2.41 6.48 31.60
C ALA A 82 3.28 6.81 32.83
N ARG A 83 3.07 7.99 33.39
CA ARG A 83 3.30 8.28 34.80
C ARG A 83 2.02 8.85 35.39
#